data_AF-A0AA43HGS2-F1
#
_entry.id   AF-A0AA43HGS2-F1
#
_cell.length_a   1.000
_cell.length_b   1.000
_cell.length_c   1.000
_cell.angle_alpha   90.00
_cell.angle_beta   90.00
_cell.angle_gamma   90.00
#
_symmetry.space_group_name_H-M   'P 1'
#
loop_
_entity.id
_entity.type
_entity.pdbx_description
1 polymer ?
#
loop_
_entity_poly.entity_id
_entity_poly.type
_entity_poly.pdbx_seq_one_letter_code
_entity_poly.pdbx_strand_id
1 'polypeptide(L)'
;MSAQDVAARYSPARSALGSGARELLKWLALLSMTGDHVAKVVFGGYVPVVSELGRIAFPLFALVMACNLAQPDADLRKSIRRLGMWGLVAQPFHVLAFGYWLPLNILLTFGLAAVAVHALANNRQLLLLVAGGLLPFFVDYQWVGVAFVMLGWIAFRHRAYWLLAFGFGGLCWVNGNGWALLAIPLALAAAPVQWRLPRWRWAFYVYYVAHLAVLAAYAHWLR
;
A
#
# COMPACT_ATOMS: atom_id res chain seq x y z
N MET A 1 -43.98 -9.80 -2.40
CA MET A 1 -42.52 -9.67 -2.26
C MET A 1 -42.20 -9.65 -0.78
N SER A 2 -41.50 -10.67 -0.28
CA SER A 2 -41.16 -10.79 1.14
C SER A 2 -40.12 -9.75 1.52
N ALA A 3 -40.11 -9.26 2.76
CA ALA A 3 -39.05 -8.38 3.28
C ALA A 3 -37.65 -9.01 3.16
N GLN A 4 -37.57 -10.34 3.05
CA GLN A 4 -36.34 -11.09 2.79
C GLN A 4 -35.84 -10.94 1.33
N ASP A 5 -36.74 -10.75 0.36
CA ASP A 5 -36.39 -10.53 -1.06
C ASP A 5 -35.83 -9.12 -1.29
N VAL A 6 -36.28 -8.14 -0.49
CA VAL A 6 -35.75 -6.76 -0.51
C VAL A 6 -34.38 -6.69 0.17
N ALA A 7 -34.17 -7.44 1.26
CA ALA A 7 -32.88 -7.53 1.94
C ALA A 7 -31.80 -8.22 1.08
N ALA A 8 -32.17 -9.19 0.24
CA ALA A 8 -31.24 -9.85 -0.68
C ALA A 8 -30.73 -8.91 -1.80
N ARG A 9 -31.53 -7.89 -2.19
CA ARG A 9 -31.17 -6.90 -3.23
C ARG A 9 -30.21 -5.81 -2.76
N TYR A 10 -30.07 -5.62 -1.45
CA TYR A 10 -29.06 -4.74 -0.85
C TYR A 10 -28.03 -5.57 -0.09
N SER A 11 -27.41 -6.55 -0.78
CA SER A 11 -26.12 -7.05 -0.31
C SER A 11 -25.15 -5.86 -0.32
N PRO A 12 -24.61 -5.41 0.84
CA PRO A 12 -23.59 -4.37 0.86
C PRO A 12 -22.48 -4.88 -0.05
N ALA A 13 -22.09 -4.06 -1.04
CA ALA A 13 -21.19 -4.44 -2.12
C ALA A 13 -20.11 -5.41 -1.61
N ARG A 14 -20.22 -6.70 -1.96
CA ARG A 14 -19.21 -7.71 -1.60
C ARG A 14 -17.87 -7.12 -2.00
N SER A 15 -17.01 -6.88 -1.02
CA SER A 15 -15.67 -6.35 -1.25
C SER A 15 -14.98 -7.24 -2.28
N ALA A 16 -14.45 -6.65 -3.35
CA ALA A 16 -13.77 -7.39 -4.42
C ALA A 16 -12.66 -8.32 -3.88
N LEU A 17 -12.09 -7.98 -2.71
CA LEU A 17 -11.18 -8.83 -1.94
C LEU A 17 -11.78 -9.15 -0.56
N GLY A 18 -11.92 -10.44 -0.24
CA GLY A 18 -12.33 -10.92 1.08
C GLY A 18 -11.38 -10.46 2.20
N SER A 19 -11.78 -10.61 3.46
CA SER A 19 -10.89 -10.30 4.61
C SER A 19 -9.65 -11.21 4.61
N GLY A 20 -9.81 -12.51 4.35
CA GLY A 20 -8.70 -13.46 4.24
C GLY A 20 -7.73 -13.11 3.12
N ALA A 21 -8.25 -12.84 1.92
CA ALA A 21 -7.47 -12.35 0.78
C ALA A 21 -6.61 -11.13 1.13
N ARG A 22 -7.20 -10.12 1.79
CA ARG A 22 -6.48 -8.91 2.19
C ARG A 22 -5.36 -9.17 3.20
N GLU A 23 -5.56 -10.08 4.15
CA GLU A 23 -4.51 -10.45 5.10
C GLU A 23 -3.39 -11.23 4.42
N LEU A 24 -3.71 -12.20 3.55
CA LEU A 24 -2.72 -12.95 2.78
C LEU A 24 -1.86 -12.03 1.91
N LEU A 25 -2.47 -11.10 1.17
CA LEU A 25 -1.76 -10.17 0.30
C LEU A 25 -0.82 -9.26 1.11
N LYS A 26 -1.20 -8.84 2.32
CA LYS A 26 -0.31 -8.07 3.20
C LYS A 26 0.88 -8.89 3.68
N TRP A 27 0.69 -10.17 3.98
CA TRP A 27 1.81 -11.05 4.37
C TRP A 27 2.77 -11.28 3.21
N LEU A 28 2.26 -11.54 2.00
CA LEU A 28 3.08 -11.64 0.79
C LEU A 28 3.86 -10.34 0.54
N ALA A 29 3.19 -9.20 0.65
CA ALA A 29 3.83 -7.90 0.50
C ALA A 29 4.90 -7.63 1.56
N LEU A 30 4.65 -8.00 2.81
CA LEU A 30 5.60 -7.86 3.92
C LEU A 30 6.87 -8.69 3.69
N LEU A 31 6.71 -9.93 3.23
CA LEU A 31 7.84 -10.82 2.93
C LEU A 31 8.67 -10.28 1.77
N SER A 32 8.03 -9.90 0.66
CA SER A 32 8.69 -9.27 -0.49
C SER A 32 9.45 -8.00 -0.12
N MET A 33 8.82 -7.10 0.65
CA MET A 33 9.45 -5.86 1.13
C MET A 33 10.65 -6.14 2.03
N THR A 34 10.52 -7.10 2.96
CA THR A 34 11.62 -7.47 3.87
C THR A 34 12.82 -7.98 3.08
N GLY A 35 12.60 -8.84 2.09
CA GLY A 35 13.67 -9.35 1.24
C GLY A 35 14.42 -8.23 0.50
N ASP A 36 13.70 -7.28 -0.09
CA ASP A 36 14.30 -6.13 -0.78
C ASP A 36 15.08 -5.20 0.17
N HIS A 37 14.54 -4.92 1.35
CA HIS A 37 15.24 -4.10 2.33
C HIS A 37 16.53 -4.78 2.82
N VAL A 38 16.49 -6.09 3.08
CA VAL A 38 17.68 -6.87 3.44
C VAL A 38 18.69 -6.86 2.29
N ALA A 39 18.27 -7.07 1.03
CA ALA A 39 19.14 -6.97 -0.14
C ALA A 39 19.83 -5.60 -0.24
N LYS A 40 19.09 -4.51 0.00
CA LYS A 40 19.61 -3.15 -0.05
C LYS A 40 20.64 -2.85 1.04
N VAL A 41 20.34 -3.22 2.27
CA VAL A 41 21.15 -2.83 3.44
C VAL A 41 22.28 -3.80 3.70
N VAL A 42 22.02 -5.11 3.65
CA VAL A 42 22.99 -6.16 4.01
C VAL A 42 23.90 -6.51 2.84
N PHE A 43 23.34 -6.64 1.63
CA PHE A 43 24.06 -7.18 0.46
C PHE A 43 24.60 -6.12 -0.51
N GLY A 44 24.62 -4.83 -0.13
CA GLY A 44 25.25 -3.81 -0.99
C GLY A 44 24.34 -3.15 -2.02
N GLY A 45 23.03 -3.36 -1.96
CA GLY A 45 22.07 -2.58 -2.75
C GLY A 45 21.12 -3.44 -3.58
N TYR A 46 21.66 -4.34 -4.40
CA TYR A 46 20.88 -5.10 -5.37
C TYR A 46 21.27 -6.57 -5.36
N VAL A 47 20.29 -7.44 -5.09
CA VAL A 47 20.41 -8.88 -5.25
C VAL A 47 19.42 -9.30 -6.33
N PRO A 48 19.88 -9.87 -7.46
CA PRO A 48 19.00 -10.29 -8.55
C PRO A 48 17.85 -11.15 -8.03
N VAL A 49 16.68 -11.00 -8.63
CA VAL A 49 15.41 -11.65 -8.22
C VAL A 49 14.86 -11.16 -6.89
N VAL A 50 15.64 -11.09 -5.81
CA VAL A 50 15.15 -10.64 -4.49
C VAL A 50 14.68 -9.19 -4.55
N SER A 51 15.50 -8.29 -5.12
CA SER A 51 15.14 -6.88 -5.31
C SER A 51 13.96 -6.70 -6.28
N GLU A 52 13.80 -7.61 -7.24
CA GLU A 52 12.69 -7.58 -8.19
C GLU A 52 11.37 -8.06 -7.56
N LEU A 53 11.41 -9.12 -6.77
CA LEU A 53 10.30 -9.57 -5.95
C LEU A 53 9.86 -8.48 -4.96
N GLY A 54 10.79 -7.65 -4.51
CA GLY A 54 10.51 -6.41 -3.76
C GLY A 54 9.50 -5.49 -4.43
N ARG A 55 9.53 -5.38 -5.76
CA ARG A 55 8.64 -4.49 -6.54
C ARG A 55 7.17 -4.92 -6.49
N ILE A 56 6.90 -6.16 -6.06
CA ILE A 56 5.55 -6.69 -5.86
C ILE A 56 4.93 -6.16 -4.56
N ALA A 57 5.73 -5.79 -3.57
CA ALA A 57 5.24 -5.37 -2.26
C ALA A 57 4.35 -4.13 -2.32
N PHE A 58 4.77 -3.10 -3.06
CA PHE A 58 4.03 -1.85 -3.21
C PHE A 58 2.61 -2.08 -3.78
N PRO A 59 2.43 -2.65 -4.99
CA PRO A 59 1.10 -2.84 -5.57
C PRO A 59 0.20 -3.73 -4.70
N LEU A 60 0.75 -4.73 -4.00
CA LEU A 60 -0.04 -5.55 -3.07
C LEU A 60 -0.59 -4.73 -1.89
N PHE A 61 0.26 -3.96 -1.20
CA PHE A 61 -0.20 -3.07 -0.12
C PHE A 61 -1.17 -2.00 -0.64
N ALA A 62 -0.88 -1.43 -1.80
CA ALA A 62 -1.70 -0.40 -2.43
C ALA A 62 -3.10 -0.92 -2.80
N LEU A 63 -3.21 -2.13 -3.38
CA LEU A 63 -4.50 -2.77 -3.68
C LEU A 63 -5.32 -3.04 -2.42
N VAL A 64 -4.68 -3.61 -1.38
CA VAL A 64 -5.36 -3.85 -0.09
C VAL A 64 -5.85 -2.55 0.52
N MET A 65 -5.02 -1.50 0.49
CA MET A 65 -5.38 -0.19 0.99
C MET A 65 -6.53 0.43 0.21
N ALA A 66 -6.45 0.47 -1.11
CA ALA A 66 -7.49 0.99 -1.98
C ALA A 66 -8.83 0.27 -1.75
N CYS A 67 -8.81 -1.06 -1.65
CA CYS A 67 -9.99 -1.86 -1.33
C CYS A 67 -10.56 -1.54 0.06
N ASN A 68 -9.70 -1.33 1.06
CA ASN A 68 -10.12 -0.93 2.41
C ASN A 68 -10.73 0.47 2.45
N LEU A 69 -10.18 1.44 1.70
CA LEU A 69 -10.69 2.80 1.63
C LEU A 69 -11.99 2.91 0.82
N ALA A 70 -12.23 1.98 -0.11
CA ALA A 70 -13.42 1.99 -0.95
C ALA A 70 -14.68 1.48 -0.23
N GLN A 71 -14.53 0.87 0.96
CA GLN A 71 -15.67 0.33 1.72
C GLN A 71 -16.65 1.45 2.12
N PRO A 72 -17.98 1.20 2.13
CA PRO A 72 -18.98 2.22 2.47
C PRO A 72 -18.77 2.85 3.85
N ASP A 73 -18.30 2.07 4.81
CA ASP A 73 -18.05 2.41 6.21
C ASP A 73 -16.58 2.77 6.51
N ALA A 74 -15.76 2.98 5.47
CA ALA A 74 -14.33 3.25 5.64
C ALA A 74 -14.07 4.59 6.35
N ASP A 75 -13.34 4.54 7.47
CA ASP A 75 -12.86 5.73 8.17
C ASP A 75 -11.49 6.19 7.62
N LEU A 76 -11.55 7.10 6.64
CA LEU A 76 -10.36 7.65 5.98
C LEU A 76 -9.47 8.43 6.96
N ARG A 77 -10.06 9.21 7.87
CA ARG A 77 -9.32 10.03 8.84
C ARG A 77 -8.52 9.17 9.81
N LYS A 78 -9.11 8.07 10.29
CA LYS A 78 -8.41 7.08 11.11
C LYS A 78 -7.26 6.41 10.36
N SER A 79 -7.45 6.12 9.07
CA SER A 79 -6.38 5.60 8.22
C SER A 79 -5.23 6.60 8.08
N ILE A 80 -5.54 7.87 7.75
CA ILE A 80 -4.59 8.98 7.65
C ILE A 80 -3.79 9.14 8.94
N ARG A 81 -4.46 9.26 10.09
CA ARG A 81 -3.80 9.45 11.39
C ARG A 81 -2.87 8.28 11.71
N ARG A 82 -3.32 7.04 11.48
CA ARG A 82 -2.53 5.86 11.79
C ARG A 82 -1.29 5.76 10.88
N LEU A 83 -1.45 5.96 9.58
CA LEU A 83 -0.36 5.92 8.62
C LEU A 83 0.65 7.05 8.85
N GLY A 84 0.15 8.28 9.11
CA GLY A 84 0.99 9.43 9.43
C GLY A 84 1.79 9.20 10.71
N MET A 85 1.14 8.77 11.81
CA MET A 85 1.82 8.51 13.08
C MET A 85 2.92 7.44 12.94
N TRP A 86 2.59 6.28 12.36
CA TRP A 86 3.59 5.21 12.18
C TRP A 86 4.66 5.55 11.15
N GLY A 87 4.31 6.29 10.10
CA GLY A 87 5.27 6.79 9.12
C GLY A 87 6.26 7.77 9.72
N LEU A 88 5.81 8.70 10.58
CA LEU A 88 6.71 9.62 11.29
C LEU A 88 7.62 8.88 12.27
N VAL A 89 7.10 7.88 13.00
CA VAL A 89 7.90 7.02 13.89
C VAL A 89 8.94 6.21 13.11
N ALA A 90 8.58 5.71 11.93
CA ALA A 90 9.48 4.91 11.09
C ALA A 90 10.56 5.74 10.39
N GLN A 91 10.31 7.02 10.12
CA GLN A 91 11.21 7.88 9.33
C GLN A 91 12.65 7.92 9.86
N PRO A 92 12.95 8.16 11.16
CA PRO A 92 14.33 8.18 11.62
C PRO A 92 15.05 6.83 11.37
N PHE A 93 14.38 5.70 11.61
CA PHE A 93 14.96 4.38 11.34
C PHE A 93 15.16 4.13 9.84
N HIS A 94 14.25 4.62 9.00
CA HIS A 94 14.41 4.58 7.55
C HIS A 94 15.65 5.37 7.09
N VAL A 95 15.85 6.58 7.61
CA VAL A 95 17.03 7.40 7.29
C VAL A 95 18.31 6.71 7.73
N LEU A 96 18.34 6.12 8.93
CA LEU A 96 19.51 5.39 9.42
C LEU A 96 19.79 4.10 8.62
N ALA A 97 18.74 3.37 8.21
CA ALA A 97 18.90 2.13 7.45
C ALA A 97 19.38 2.36 6.00
N PHE A 98 18.89 3.42 5.34
CA PHE A 98 19.13 3.65 3.91
C PHE A 98 20.06 4.83 3.60
N GLY A 99 20.36 5.69 4.58
CA GLY A 99 21.34 6.79 4.44
C GLY A 99 20.82 8.05 3.74
N TYR A 100 19.52 8.19 3.49
CA TYR A 100 18.94 9.38 2.85
C TYR A 100 17.66 9.87 3.53
N TRP A 101 17.42 11.18 3.47
CA TRP A 101 16.25 11.84 4.07
C TRP A 101 15.01 11.83 3.18
N LEU A 102 15.21 11.97 1.87
CA LEU A 102 14.16 11.97 0.85
C LEU A 102 14.49 10.94 -0.23
N PRO A 103 13.48 10.24 -0.76
CA PRO A 103 12.05 10.34 -0.42
C PRO A 103 11.70 9.81 0.98
N LEU A 104 10.57 10.29 1.52
CA LEU A 104 9.98 9.82 2.78
C LEU A 104 9.45 8.39 2.64
N ASN A 105 9.41 7.66 3.75
CA ASN A 105 9.06 6.25 3.76
C ASN A 105 7.64 5.93 3.22
N ILE A 106 7.46 4.67 2.82
CA ILE A 106 6.24 4.21 2.13
C ILE A 106 4.94 4.36 2.94
N LEU A 107 5.00 4.35 4.28
CA LEU A 107 3.79 4.60 5.09
C LEU A 107 3.32 6.05 4.94
N LEU A 108 4.23 6.99 4.74
CA LEU A 108 3.90 8.38 4.46
C LEU A 108 3.36 8.56 3.03
N THR A 109 3.85 7.79 2.05
CA THR A 109 3.21 7.69 0.72
C THR A 109 1.77 7.24 0.83
N PHE A 110 1.51 6.15 1.56
CA PHE A 110 0.15 5.66 1.78
C PHE A 110 -0.69 6.67 2.58
N GLY A 111 -0.13 7.31 3.60
CA GLY A 111 -0.79 8.37 4.35
C GLY A 111 -1.22 9.53 3.45
N LEU A 112 -0.32 9.99 2.57
CA LEU A 112 -0.59 11.04 1.59
C LEU A 112 -1.66 10.61 0.58
N ALA A 113 -1.60 9.38 0.08
CA ALA A 113 -2.61 8.84 -0.80
C ALA A 113 -4.00 8.77 -0.13
N ALA A 114 -4.07 8.43 1.16
CA ALA A 114 -5.32 8.49 1.92
C ALA A 114 -5.84 9.93 2.06
N VAL A 115 -4.96 10.93 2.22
CA VAL A 115 -5.34 12.35 2.22
C VAL A 115 -5.88 12.76 0.85
N ALA A 116 -5.25 12.34 -0.24
CA ALA A 116 -5.71 12.62 -1.60
C ALA A 116 -7.09 11.98 -1.88
N VAL A 117 -7.29 10.72 -1.49
CA VAL A 117 -8.60 10.05 -1.56
C VAL A 117 -9.64 10.78 -0.71
N HIS A 118 -9.29 11.19 0.51
CA HIS A 118 -10.18 11.96 1.40
C HIS A 118 -10.55 13.31 0.78
N ALA A 119 -9.59 13.99 0.16
CA ALA A 119 -9.82 15.26 -0.51
C ALA A 119 -10.77 15.09 -1.70
N LEU A 120 -10.54 14.07 -2.54
CA LEU A 120 -11.39 13.75 -3.67
C LEU A 120 -12.81 13.38 -3.23
N ALA A 121 -12.96 12.49 -2.25
CA ALA A 121 -14.26 12.03 -1.75
C ALA A 121 -15.10 13.15 -1.12
N ASN A 122 -14.46 14.21 -0.60
CA ASN A 122 -15.13 15.34 0.05
C ASN A 122 -15.11 16.62 -0.79
N ASN A 123 -14.79 16.54 -2.09
CA ASN A 123 -14.70 17.66 -3.03
C ASN A 123 -13.80 18.83 -2.53
N ARG A 124 -12.68 18.51 -1.86
CA ARG A 124 -11.71 19.48 -1.34
C ARG A 124 -10.60 19.72 -2.36
N GLN A 125 -10.88 20.49 -3.40
CA GLN A 125 -9.98 20.67 -4.55
C GLN A 125 -8.57 21.16 -4.17
N LEU A 126 -8.44 22.16 -3.29
CA LEU A 126 -7.13 22.64 -2.84
C LEU A 126 -6.32 21.55 -2.14
N LEU A 127 -6.96 20.79 -1.25
CA LEU A 127 -6.29 19.69 -0.56
C LEU A 127 -5.89 18.59 -1.55
N LEU A 128 -6.70 18.34 -2.58
CA LEU A 128 -6.40 17.38 -3.63
C LEU A 128 -5.20 17.83 -4.48
N LEU A 129 -5.14 19.11 -4.86
CA LEU A 129 -4.01 19.70 -5.58
C LEU A 129 -2.72 19.61 -4.77
N VAL A 130 -2.78 19.90 -3.47
CA VAL A 130 -1.61 19.80 -2.58
C VAL A 130 -1.20 18.34 -2.40
N ALA A 131 -2.14 17.45 -2.05
CA ALA A 131 -1.83 16.06 -1.71
C ALA A 131 -1.52 15.16 -2.92
N GLY A 132 -2.16 15.40 -4.05
CA GLY A 132 -1.96 14.65 -5.29
C GLY A 132 -1.03 15.32 -6.30
N GLY A 133 -0.78 16.63 -6.16
CA GLY A 133 0.06 17.40 -7.08
C GLY A 133 1.43 17.77 -6.50
N LEU A 134 1.48 18.43 -5.34
CA LEU A 134 2.73 19.00 -4.80
C LEU A 134 3.49 18.05 -3.88
N LEU A 135 2.81 17.53 -2.86
CA LEU A 135 3.42 16.69 -1.82
C LEU A 135 3.97 15.34 -2.32
N PRO A 136 3.49 14.72 -3.42
CA PRO A 136 4.08 13.47 -3.90
C PRO A 136 5.57 13.58 -4.23
N PHE A 137 6.11 14.78 -4.50
CA PHE A 137 7.54 14.99 -4.72
C PHE A 137 8.41 14.48 -3.55
N PHE A 138 7.90 14.52 -2.32
CA PHE A 138 8.66 14.19 -1.12
C PHE A 138 8.52 12.74 -0.67
N VAL A 139 7.64 11.93 -1.25
CA VAL A 139 7.35 10.58 -0.75
C VAL A 139 7.79 9.50 -1.73
N ASP A 140 8.04 8.30 -1.23
CA ASP A 140 8.44 7.15 -2.04
C ASP A 140 7.34 6.79 -3.05
N TYR A 141 7.71 6.28 -4.22
CA TYR A 141 6.86 6.09 -5.41
C TYR A 141 6.16 7.34 -5.96
N GLN A 142 6.34 8.51 -5.32
CA GLN A 142 5.88 9.82 -5.75
C GLN A 142 4.44 9.83 -6.29
N TRP A 143 4.20 10.55 -7.41
CA TRP A 143 2.89 10.64 -8.05
C TRP A 143 2.33 9.30 -8.47
N VAL A 144 3.18 8.37 -8.92
CA VAL A 144 2.74 7.03 -9.35
C VAL A 144 2.14 6.27 -8.18
N GLY A 145 2.77 6.33 -7.01
CA GLY A 145 2.28 5.65 -5.82
C GLY A 145 0.95 6.23 -5.32
N VAL A 146 0.84 7.56 -5.27
CA VAL A 146 -0.39 8.25 -4.87
C VAL A 146 -1.51 7.98 -5.89
N ALA A 147 -1.23 8.11 -7.19
CA ALA A 147 -2.18 7.85 -8.26
C ALA A 147 -2.66 6.40 -8.26
N PHE A 148 -1.78 5.42 -8.03
CA PHE A 148 -2.16 4.00 -7.98
C PHE A 148 -3.24 3.75 -6.93
N VAL A 149 -3.07 4.28 -5.71
CA VAL A 149 -4.04 4.11 -4.62
C VAL A 149 -5.35 4.84 -4.93
N MET A 150 -5.28 6.05 -5.51
CA MET A 150 -6.48 6.79 -5.92
C MET A 150 -7.27 6.07 -7.01
N LEU A 151 -6.59 5.63 -8.08
CA LEU A 151 -7.18 4.87 -9.17
C LEU A 151 -7.74 3.54 -8.66
N GLY A 152 -7.04 2.86 -7.77
CA GLY A 152 -7.52 1.66 -7.10
C GLY A 152 -8.77 1.94 -6.28
N TRP A 153 -8.83 3.05 -5.54
CA TRP A 153 -10.00 3.42 -4.76
C TRP A 153 -11.21 3.65 -5.67
N ILE A 154 -11.06 4.40 -6.77
CA ILE A 154 -12.11 4.61 -7.78
C ILE A 154 -12.52 3.27 -8.39
N ALA A 155 -11.55 2.43 -8.76
CA ALA A 155 -11.76 1.12 -9.35
C ALA A 155 -12.61 0.22 -8.44
N PHE A 156 -12.28 0.13 -7.15
CA PHE A 156 -13.05 -0.68 -6.21
C PHE A 156 -14.41 -0.06 -5.84
N ARG A 157 -14.51 1.28 -5.78
CA ARG A 157 -15.75 1.99 -5.45
C ARG A 157 -16.79 1.93 -6.57
N HIS A 158 -16.34 2.05 -7.82
CA HIS A 158 -17.20 2.16 -9.01
C HIS A 158 -17.13 0.94 -9.95
N ARG A 159 -16.41 -0.11 -9.56
CA ARG A 159 -16.12 -1.31 -10.38
C ARG A 159 -15.39 -1.01 -11.70
N ALA A 160 -14.67 0.10 -11.76
CA ALA A 160 -13.88 0.53 -12.91
C ALA A 160 -12.46 -0.07 -12.88
N TYR A 161 -12.33 -1.39 -12.89
CA TYR A 161 -11.04 -2.09 -12.71
C TYR A 161 -10.01 -1.81 -13.81
N TRP A 162 -10.45 -1.37 -14.99
CA TRP A 162 -9.55 -0.93 -16.08
C TRP A 162 -8.62 0.22 -15.65
N LEU A 163 -9.01 1.04 -14.67
CA LEU A 163 -8.16 2.10 -14.11
C LEU A 163 -6.89 1.56 -13.45
N LEU A 164 -6.91 0.32 -12.95
CA LEU A 164 -5.72 -0.32 -12.38
C LEU A 164 -4.62 -0.51 -13.43
N ALA A 165 -4.97 -0.64 -14.72
CA ALA A 165 -3.98 -0.76 -15.79
C ALA A 165 -3.07 0.47 -15.87
N PHE A 166 -3.62 1.68 -15.66
CA PHE A 166 -2.82 2.91 -15.61
C PHE A 166 -1.90 2.95 -14.38
N GLY A 167 -2.41 2.51 -13.22
CA GLY A 167 -1.58 2.39 -12.01
C GLY A 167 -0.43 1.41 -12.22
N PHE A 168 -0.70 0.21 -12.71
CA PHE A 168 0.32 -0.80 -12.99
C PHE A 168 1.30 -0.34 -14.08
N GLY A 169 0.82 0.32 -15.13
CA GLY A 169 1.66 0.92 -16.16
C GLY A 169 2.65 1.94 -15.60
N GLY A 170 2.18 2.83 -14.72
CA GLY A 170 3.04 3.78 -14.01
C GLY A 170 4.08 3.09 -13.10
N LEU A 171 3.70 2.01 -12.42
CA LEU A 171 4.65 1.22 -11.62
C LEU A 171 5.70 0.53 -12.49
N CYS A 172 5.31 -0.04 -13.61
CA CYS A 172 6.25 -0.65 -14.55
C CYS A 172 7.23 0.39 -15.11
N TRP A 173 6.74 1.60 -15.41
CA TRP A 173 7.58 2.72 -15.83
C TRP A 173 8.61 3.10 -14.77
N VAL A 174 8.19 3.32 -13.52
CA VAL A 174 9.09 3.69 -12.41
C VAL A 174 10.07 2.57 -12.06
N ASN A 175 9.65 1.31 -12.16
CA ASN A 175 10.52 0.17 -11.89
C ASN A 175 11.46 -0.14 -13.07
N GLY A 176 11.17 0.35 -14.28
CA GLY A 176 11.87 -0.03 -15.51
C GLY A 176 11.63 -1.48 -15.95
N ASN A 177 10.66 -2.17 -15.35
CA ASN A 177 10.38 -3.58 -15.59
C ASN A 177 8.95 -3.98 -15.21
N GLY A 178 8.56 -5.21 -15.57
CA GLY A 178 7.20 -5.73 -15.37
C GLY A 178 6.91 -6.45 -14.05
N TRP A 179 7.86 -6.55 -13.11
CA TRP A 179 7.70 -7.40 -11.91
C TRP A 179 6.50 -7.01 -11.03
N ALA A 180 6.15 -5.72 -11.00
CA ALA A 180 4.96 -5.24 -10.31
C ALA A 180 3.66 -5.91 -10.79
N LEU A 181 3.59 -6.37 -12.05
CA LEU A 181 2.42 -7.04 -12.62
C LEU A 181 2.11 -8.38 -11.95
N LEU A 182 3.09 -9.02 -11.29
CA LEU A 182 2.87 -10.25 -10.54
C LEU A 182 1.91 -10.06 -9.36
N ALA A 183 1.69 -8.83 -8.91
CA ALA A 183 0.64 -8.54 -7.93
C ALA A 183 -0.77 -8.86 -8.47
N ILE A 184 -0.99 -8.85 -9.79
CA ILE A 184 -2.27 -9.18 -10.44
C ILE A 184 -2.63 -10.66 -10.22
N PRO A 185 -1.85 -11.65 -10.70
CA PRO A 185 -2.16 -13.06 -10.47
C PRO A 185 -2.18 -13.40 -8.97
N LEU A 186 -1.34 -12.77 -8.14
CA LEU A 186 -1.38 -12.97 -6.69
C LEU A 186 -2.70 -12.47 -6.07
N ALA A 187 -3.17 -11.29 -6.47
CA ALA A 187 -4.47 -10.77 -6.00
C ALA A 187 -5.64 -11.63 -6.47
N LEU A 188 -5.62 -12.12 -7.70
CA LEU A 188 -6.64 -13.02 -8.24
C LEU A 188 -6.63 -14.39 -7.54
N ALA A 189 -5.45 -14.96 -7.30
CA ALA A 189 -5.28 -16.23 -6.58
C ALA A 189 -5.68 -16.12 -5.10
N ALA A 190 -5.50 -14.94 -4.48
CA ALA A 190 -5.92 -14.67 -3.12
C ALA A 190 -7.43 -14.39 -2.99
N ALA A 191 -8.10 -13.92 -4.04
CA ALA A 191 -9.53 -13.59 -4.02
C ALA A 191 -10.46 -14.71 -3.49
N PRO A 192 -10.28 -16.01 -3.83
CA PRO A 192 -11.10 -17.09 -3.27
C PRO A 192 -10.79 -17.43 -1.81
N VAL A 193 -9.72 -16.89 -1.21
CA VAL A 193 -9.32 -17.23 0.17
C VAL A 193 -10.31 -16.65 1.17
N GLN A 194 -11.15 -17.53 1.72
CA GLN A 194 -12.16 -17.20 2.75
C GLN A 194 -11.66 -17.37 4.18
N TRP A 195 -10.37 -17.70 4.37
CA TRP A 195 -9.81 -17.96 5.69
C TRP A 195 -9.98 -16.76 6.63
N ARG A 196 -10.41 -17.04 7.86
CA ARG A 196 -10.46 -16.05 8.94
C ARG A 196 -9.05 -15.86 9.52
N LEU A 197 -8.14 -15.30 8.72
CA LEU A 197 -6.85 -14.87 9.23
C LEU A 197 -7.09 -13.80 10.30
N PRO A 198 -6.51 -13.94 11.51
CA PRO A 198 -6.74 -12.99 12.57
C PRO A 198 -6.21 -11.61 12.15
N ARG A 199 -7.04 -10.58 12.32
CA ARG A 199 -6.72 -9.22 11.87
C ARG A 199 -5.77 -8.55 12.86
N TRP A 200 -4.47 -8.69 12.63
CA TRP A 200 -3.46 -8.11 13.51
C TRP A 200 -3.27 -6.63 13.19
N ARG A 201 -4.13 -5.80 13.79
CA ARG A 201 -4.28 -4.37 13.47
C ARG A 201 -2.97 -3.57 13.56
N TRP A 202 -2.07 -3.94 14.47
CA TRP A 202 -0.83 -3.22 14.76
C TRP A 202 0.43 -3.95 14.26
N ALA A 203 0.35 -5.26 14.01
CA ALA A 203 1.53 -6.08 13.77
C ALA A 203 2.34 -5.62 12.55
N PHE A 204 1.67 -5.30 11.44
CA PHE A 204 2.36 -4.82 10.24
C PHE A 204 3.10 -3.50 10.46
N TYR A 205 2.55 -2.60 11.28
CA TYR A 205 3.18 -1.31 11.58
C TYR A 205 4.34 -1.47 12.56
N VAL A 206 4.15 -2.24 13.63
CA VAL A 206 5.20 -2.56 14.60
C VAL A 206 6.36 -3.29 13.90
N TYR A 207 6.05 -4.27 13.07
CA TYR A 207 7.05 -4.95 12.24
C TYR A 207 7.76 -3.97 11.32
N TYR A 208 7.02 -3.06 10.66
CA TYR A 208 7.63 -2.07 9.78
C TYR A 208 8.67 -1.20 10.51
N VAL A 209 8.35 -0.71 11.70
CA VAL A 209 9.32 0.07 12.50
C VAL A 209 10.47 -0.83 12.98
N ALA A 210 10.16 -2.00 13.52
CA ALA A 210 11.15 -2.90 14.12
C ALA A 210 12.18 -3.41 13.10
N HIS A 211 11.75 -3.86 11.91
CA HIS A 211 12.70 -4.34 10.91
C HIS A 211 13.60 -3.21 10.39
N LEU A 212 13.09 -1.97 10.23
CA LEU A 212 13.93 -0.82 9.90
C LEU A 212 14.95 -0.52 11.01
N ALA A 213 14.53 -0.60 12.27
CA ALA A 213 15.45 -0.40 13.40
C ALA A 213 16.55 -1.48 13.43
N VAL A 214 16.22 -2.74 13.15
CA VAL A 214 17.20 -3.83 13.03
C VAL A 214 18.16 -3.59 11.87
N LEU A 215 17.66 -3.19 10.70
CA LEU A 215 18.49 -2.88 9.55
C LEU A 215 19.37 -1.65 9.78
N ALA A 216 18.87 -0.62 10.44
CA ALA A 216 19.65 0.54 10.86
C ALA A 216 20.77 0.15 11.84
N ALA A 217 20.47 -0.71 12.81
CA ALA A 217 21.50 -1.25 13.70
C ALA A 217 22.55 -2.06 12.93
N TYR A 218 22.13 -2.90 11.97
CA TYR A 218 23.09 -3.60 11.12
C TYR A 218 23.97 -2.62 10.32
N ALA A 219 23.37 -1.62 9.67
CA ALA A 219 24.06 -0.68 8.81
C ALA A 219 25.11 0.18 9.54
N HIS A 220 24.91 0.47 10.83
CA HIS A 220 25.82 1.30 11.62
C HIS A 220 26.82 0.52 12.47
N TRP A 221 26.53 -0.73 12.84
CA TRP A 221 27.33 -1.49 13.81
C TRP A 221 28.10 -2.66 13.20
N LEU A 222 27.62 -3.21 12.08
CA LEU A 222 28.16 -4.44 11.46
C LEU A 222 28.70 -4.22 10.04
N ARG A 223 28.70 -2.97 9.58
CA ARG A 223 29.16 -2.56 8.25
C ARG A 223 30.28 -1.55 8.39
#